data_AF-A0AAJ1SNM7-F1
#
_entry.id   AF-A0AAJ1SNM7-F1
#
_cell.length_a   1.000
_cell.length_b   1.000
_cell.length_c   1.000
_cell.angle_alpha   90.00
_cell.angle_beta   90.00
_cell.angle_gamma   90.00
#
_symmetry.space_group_name_H-M   'P 1'
#
loop_
_entity.id
_entity.type
_entity.pdbx_description
1 polymer ?
#
loop_
_entity_poly.entity_id
_entity_poly.type
_entity_poly.pdbx_seq_one_letter_code
_entity_poly.pdbx_strand_id
1 'polypeptide(L)'
;MATLLQRVKSKIAIFAHRKARGMLDGEYGSVFRGRSLDFDDLRAYVPGDEVRDIDWKASARHGSPLIRRYVAVRRQTVLLVTDTGRNMAAEARSGEAKKDIAVLSLGVLGYLALRHGDVVGMVCGDSAATRSFPAKGGEAHLERLLRHVDSHTGLDAPGSSIRDQLDYIARNISGRHLLFVVADELAADDATGCLLRRLRAQHEILWLTVRDAELVPPPLADARLHRSGDSYSVADSSLLARQPATSSVVAAAYAAATKDRDAARKAMLQSAGITEGEVAGSGDVIAGLFALLERHRRAG
;
A
#
# COMPACT_ATOMS: atom_id res chain seq x y z
N MET A 1 -3.64 -23.10 -10.43
CA MET A 1 -2.73 -21.94 -10.21
C MET A 1 -2.99 -21.40 -8.81
N ALA A 2 -1.95 -21.15 -8.01
CA ALA A 2 -2.12 -20.60 -6.66
C ALA A 2 -2.75 -19.19 -6.73
N THR A 3 -3.55 -18.82 -5.73
CA THR A 3 -4.16 -17.49 -5.65
C THR A 3 -3.11 -16.42 -5.33
N LEU A 4 -3.34 -15.17 -5.72
CA LEU A 4 -2.42 -14.06 -5.41
C LEU A 4 -2.34 -13.87 -3.89
N LEU A 5 -3.46 -14.02 -3.20
CA LEU A 5 -3.53 -13.97 -1.74
C LEU A 5 -2.78 -15.13 -1.08
N GLN A 6 -2.75 -16.33 -1.66
CA GLN A 6 -1.92 -17.41 -1.14
C GLN A 6 -0.43 -17.05 -1.25
N ARG A 7 0.00 -16.41 -2.35
CA ARG A 7 1.37 -15.89 -2.50
C ARG A 7 1.70 -14.86 -1.42
N VAL A 8 0.78 -13.92 -1.15
CA VAL A 8 0.89 -12.93 -0.07
C VAL A 8 1.05 -13.60 1.30
N LYS A 9 0.14 -14.51 1.66
CA LYS A 9 0.16 -15.23 2.94
C LYS A 9 1.45 -16.00 3.16
N SER A 10 1.92 -16.71 2.13
CA SER A 10 3.18 -17.46 2.19
C SER A 10 4.36 -16.53 2.44
N LYS A 11 4.44 -15.38 1.75
CA LYS A 11 5.52 -14.39 1.97
C LYS A 11 5.48 -13.83 3.40
N ILE A 12 4.30 -13.50 3.93
CA ILE A 12 4.13 -13.05 5.32
C ILE A 12 4.58 -14.12 6.30
N ALA A 13 4.17 -15.37 6.10
CA ALA A 13 4.55 -16.48 6.97
C ALA A 13 6.06 -16.73 6.97
N ILE A 14 6.71 -16.71 5.80
CA ILE A 14 8.17 -16.85 5.66
C ILE A 14 8.90 -15.71 6.36
N PHE A 15 8.46 -14.47 6.13
CA PHE A 15 9.08 -13.31 6.75
C PHE A 15 8.92 -13.34 8.28
N ALA A 16 7.73 -13.68 8.77
CA ALA A 16 7.48 -13.90 10.18
C ALA A 16 8.47 -14.96 10.69
N HIS A 17 8.47 -16.18 10.15
CA HIS A 17 9.38 -17.25 10.56
C HIS A 17 10.86 -16.82 10.57
N ARG A 18 11.32 -15.99 9.62
CA ARG A 18 12.69 -15.47 9.59
C ARG A 18 12.98 -14.48 10.73
N LYS A 19 12.01 -13.64 11.10
CA LYS A 19 12.09 -12.69 12.23
C LYS A 19 11.81 -13.36 13.60
N ALA A 20 11.38 -14.63 13.61
CA ALA A 20 11.10 -15.45 14.80
C ALA A 20 12.32 -15.81 15.66
N ARG A 21 13.52 -15.33 15.34
CA ARG A 21 14.67 -15.41 16.24
C ARG A 21 14.76 -14.27 17.25
N GLY A 22 13.70 -13.48 17.48
CA GLY A 22 13.67 -12.62 18.67
C GLY A 22 12.45 -11.75 18.96
N MET A 23 11.53 -11.45 18.03
CA MET A 23 10.64 -10.28 18.22
C MET A 23 9.17 -10.44 17.77
N LEU A 24 8.69 -11.65 17.47
CA LEU A 24 7.40 -11.79 16.77
C LEU A 24 6.13 -11.66 17.60
N ASP A 25 6.15 -11.89 18.91
CA ASP A 25 4.93 -11.68 19.72
C ASP A 25 4.75 -10.22 20.13
N GLY A 26 5.82 -9.43 20.14
CA GLY A 26 5.81 -8.03 20.57
C GLY A 26 5.46 -7.05 19.45
N GLU A 27 6.17 -7.09 18.31
CA GLU A 27 6.06 -6.05 17.28
C GLU A 27 4.89 -6.25 16.32
N TYR A 28 4.64 -7.47 15.87
CA TYR A 28 3.50 -7.78 15.00
C TYR A 28 2.17 -7.55 15.74
N GLY A 29 2.14 -7.86 17.03
CA GLY A 29 1.05 -7.51 17.92
C GLY A 29 0.98 -6.00 18.16
N SER A 30 2.07 -5.31 18.44
CA SER A 30 2.07 -3.88 18.79
C SER A 30 1.67 -2.93 17.65
N VAL A 31 2.01 -3.22 16.39
CA VAL A 31 1.61 -2.37 15.25
C VAL A 31 0.11 -2.46 14.99
N PHE A 32 -0.55 -3.56 15.40
CA PHE A 32 -1.97 -3.83 15.15
C PHE A 32 -2.82 -4.00 16.43
N ARG A 33 -2.25 -3.87 17.63
CA ARG A 33 -2.98 -3.83 18.92
C ARG A 33 -3.60 -2.45 19.20
N GLY A 34 -3.87 -1.68 18.16
CA GLY A 34 -4.86 -0.62 18.20
C GLY A 34 -6.25 -1.25 18.21
N ARG A 35 -6.72 -1.68 19.39
CA ARG A 35 -8.10 -2.07 19.71
C ARG A 35 -8.77 -3.03 18.73
N SER A 36 -8.69 -4.33 18.99
CA SER A 36 -9.72 -5.26 18.54
C SER A 36 -9.95 -6.39 19.56
N LEU A 37 -11.19 -6.39 20.08
CA LEU A 37 -12.11 -7.54 20.31
C LEU A 37 -11.61 -8.65 21.28
N ASP A 38 -12.15 -8.88 22.48
CA ASP A 38 -13.52 -8.72 22.97
C ASP A 38 -13.56 -8.08 24.36
N PHE A 39 -14.25 -6.96 24.53
CA PHE A 39 -14.74 -6.58 25.85
C PHE A 39 -16.15 -6.02 25.68
N ASP A 40 -17.14 -6.82 26.09
CA ASP A 40 -18.43 -6.30 26.49
C ASP A 40 -18.18 -5.43 27.73
N ASP A 41 -18.29 -4.12 27.57
CA ASP A 41 -18.30 -3.21 28.71
C ASP A 41 -19.64 -3.43 29.42
N LEU A 42 -19.59 -4.01 30.62
CA LEU A 42 -20.77 -4.27 31.43
C LEU A 42 -21.04 -3.05 32.30
N ARG A 43 -22.24 -2.49 32.19
CA ARG A 43 -22.68 -1.40 33.08
C ARG A 43 -23.86 -1.81 33.92
N ALA A 44 -24.03 -1.14 35.06
CA ALA A 44 -25.23 -1.27 35.86
C ALA A 44 -26.47 -0.93 35.00
N TYR A 45 -27.49 -1.77 35.12
CA TYR A 45 -28.81 -1.53 34.56
C TYR A 45 -29.38 -0.21 35.11
N VAL A 46 -29.98 0.58 34.22
CA VAL A 46 -30.74 1.76 34.57
C VAL A 46 -32.17 1.57 34.05
N PRO A 47 -33.21 1.97 34.82
CA PRO A 47 -34.58 1.92 34.35
C PRO A 47 -34.74 2.60 32.98
N GLY A 48 -35.27 1.86 32.00
CA GLY A 48 -35.35 2.28 30.59
C GLY A 48 -34.46 1.47 29.65
N ASP A 49 -33.52 0.67 30.19
CA ASP A 49 -32.71 -0.25 29.40
C ASP A 49 -33.50 -1.49 28.95
N GLU A 50 -33.15 -2.00 27.77
CA GLU A 50 -33.74 -3.22 27.19
C GLU A 50 -33.37 -4.46 28.00
N VAL A 51 -34.37 -5.15 28.55
CA VAL A 51 -34.18 -6.33 29.44
C VAL A 51 -33.49 -7.50 28.72
N ARG A 52 -33.60 -7.56 27.39
CA ARG A 52 -32.97 -8.61 26.56
C ARG A 52 -31.44 -8.50 26.53
N ASP A 53 -30.91 -7.31 26.78
CA ASP A 53 -29.47 -7.03 26.77
C ASP A 53 -28.80 -7.30 28.12
N ILE A 54 -29.55 -7.80 29.12
CA ILE A 54 -29.01 -8.16 30.43
C ILE A 54 -28.13 -9.41 30.29
N ASP A 55 -26.91 -9.31 30.83
CA ASP A 55 -26.06 -10.48 31.03
C ASP A 55 -26.38 -11.13 32.37
N TRP A 56 -27.27 -12.13 32.34
CA TRP A 56 -27.69 -12.82 33.56
C TRP A 56 -26.55 -13.53 34.29
N LYS A 57 -25.52 -13.99 33.57
CA LYS A 57 -24.39 -14.72 34.16
C LYS A 57 -23.45 -13.78 34.92
N ALA A 58 -23.15 -12.62 34.34
CA ALA A 58 -22.37 -11.58 35.00
C ALA A 58 -23.15 -10.94 36.15
N SER A 59 -24.46 -10.69 35.95
CA SER A 59 -25.35 -10.13 36.97
C SER A 59 -25.42 -11.02 38.21
N ALA A 60 -25.52 -12.34 38.02
CA ALA A 60 -25.52 -13.30 39.12
C ALA A 60 -24.21 -13.31 39.93
N ARG A 61 -23.07 -13.02 39.29
CA ARG A 61 -21.76 -12.92 39.96
C ARG A 61 -21.56 -11.58 40.66
N HIS A 62 -22.09 -10.49 40.11
CA HIS A 62 -21.94 -9.13 40.64
C HIS A 62 -22.98 -8.80 41.72
N GLY A 63 -24.11 -9.50 41.75
CA GLY A 63 -25.22 -9.24 42.69
C GLY A 63 -26.14 -8.10 42.27
N SER A 64 -25.98 -7.56 41.07
CA SER A 64 -26.85 -6.52 40.50
C SER A 64 -26.99 -6.70 38.99
N PRO A 65 -28.11 -6.28 38.37
CA PRO A 65 -28.30 -6.43 36.93
C PRO A 65 -27.27 -5.61 36.13
N LEU A 66 -26.59 -6.29 35.20
CA LEU A 66 -25.60 -5.72 34.30
C LEU A 66 -26.10 -5.83 32.85
N ILE A 67 -26.06 -4.72 32.12
CA ILE A 67 -26.42 -4.61 30.70
C ILE A 67 -25.14 -4.72 29.86
N ARG A 68 -25.20 -5.49 28.78
CA ARG A 68 -24.13 -5.54 27.77
C ARG A 68 -24.13 -4.23 26.99
N ARG A 69 -23.02 -3.48 27.03
CA ARG A 69 -22.85 -2.30 26.16
C ARG A 69 -22.09 -2.71 24.91
N TYR A 70 -22.81 -2.79 23.79
CA TYR A 70 -22.20 -2.96 22.49
C TYR A 70 -21.40 -1.70 22.11
N VAL A 71 -20.08 -1.75 22.23
CA VAL A 71 -19.22 -0.74 21.62
C VAL A 71 -19.17 -1.06 20.13
N ALA A 72 -19.76 -0.21 19.30
CA ALA A 72 -19.60 -0.31 17.84
C ALA A 72 -18.10 -0.18 17.52
N VAL A 73 -17.45 -1.31 17.19
CA VAL A 73 -16.08 -1.30 16.71
C VAL A 73 -16.08 -0.54 15.38
N ARG A 74 -15.44 0.63 15.38
CA ARG A 74 -15.25 1.39 14.16
C ARG A 74 -14.29 0.60 13.27
N ARG A 75 -14.83 -0.03 12.23
CA ARG A 75 -14.02 -0.58 11.14
C ARG A 75 -13.41 0.59 10.39
N GLN A 76 -12.09 0.65 10.33
CA GLN A 76 -11.42 1.57 9.43
C GLN A 76 -11.67 1.08 7.99
N THR A 77 -11.83 2.02 7.08
CA THR A 77 -11.90 1.67 5.65
C THR A 77 -10.54 1.95 5.04
N VAL A 78 -9.91 0.89 4.53
CA VAL A 78 -8.64 0.96 3.82
C VAL A 78 -8.93 1.03 2.33
N LEU A 79 -8.51 2.12 1.70
CA LEU A 79 -8.63 2.32 0.26
C LEU A 79 -7.28 2.05 -0.39
N LEU A 80 -7.17 0.94 -1.10
CA LEU A 80 -6.02 0.60 -1.91
C LEU A 80 -6.00 1.47 -3.16
N VAL A 81 -4.86 2.10 -3.48
CA VAL A 81 -4.73 2.98 -4.64
C VAL A 81 -3.50 2.57 -5.45
N THR A 82 -3.67 2.35 -6.76
CA THR A 82 -2.54 2.01 -7.65
C THR A 82 -2.84 2.39 -9.09
N ASP A 83 -1.79 2.62 -9.86
CA ASP A 83 -1.88 2.61 -11.32
C ASP A 83 -1.91 1.17 -11.85
N THR A 84 -2.53 1.00 -13.02
CA THR A 84 -2.51 -0.19 -13.88
C THR A 84 -2.01 0.13 -15.30
N GLY A 85 -1.51 1.35 -15.54
CA GLY A 85 -0.94 1.73 -16.83
C GLY A 85 0.40 1.06 -17.12
N ARG A 86 0.91 1.29 -18.34
CA ARG A 86 2.12 0.62 -18.88
C ARG A 86 3.40 0.78 -18.04
N ASN A 87 3.55 1.87 -17.28
CA ASN A 87 4.74 2.06 -16.44
C ASN A 87 4.79 1.03 -15.30
N MET A 88 3.63 0.63 -14.78
CA MET A 88 3.52 -0.44 -13.79
C MET A 88 3.79 -1.83 -14.38
N ALA A 89 3.75 -2.00 -15.70
CA ALA A 89 4.15 -3.25 -16.35
C ALA A 89 5.66 -3.35 -16.59
N ALA A 90 6.41 -2.25 -16.43
CA ALA A 90 7.85 -2.20 -16.62
C ALA A 90 8.62 -2.95 -15.52
N GLU A 91 9.93 -3.11 -15.74
CA GLU A 91 10.83 -3.72 -14.76
C GLU A 91 11.12 -2.76 -13.59
N ALA A 92 11.05 -3.32 -12.39
CA ALA A 92 11.54 -2.69 -11.17
C ALA A 92 13.05 -2.89 -11.03
N ARG A 93 13.64 -2.25 -10.03
CA ARG A 93 15.09 -2.38 -9.73
C ARG A 93 15.55 -3.83 -9.52
N SER A 94 14.70 -4.70 -8.99
CA SER A 94 15.00 -6.13 -8.83
C SER A 94 14.93 -6.93 -10.14
N GLY A 95 14.52 -6.34 -11.26
CA GLY A 95 14.22 -7.03 -12.52
C GLY A 95 12.84 -7.72 -12.56
N GLU A 96 12.09 -7.68 -11.46
CA GLU A 96 10.68 -8.11 -11.42
C GLU A 96 9.77 -7.06 -12.07
N ALA A 97 8.61 -7.46 -12.58
CA ALA A 97 7.62 -6.48 -13.05
C ALA A 97 7.09 -5.65 -11.87
N LYS A 98 7.00 -4.32 -12.00
CA LYS A 98 6.48 -3.44 -10.93
C LYS A 98 5.08 -3.85 -10.48
N LYS A 99 4.24 -4.36 -11.39
CA LYS A 99 2.90 -4.88 -11.07
C LYS A 99 2.91 -6.02 -10.06
N ASP A 100 3.88 -6.92 -10.11
CA ASP A 100 3.98 -8.03 -9.16
C ASP A 100 4.30 -7.52 -7.75
N ILE A 101 5.18 -6.53 -7.66
CA ILE A 101 5.53 -5.85 -6.42
C ILE A 101 4.33 -5.07 -5.88
N ALA A 102 3.60 -4.38 -6.75
CA ALA A 102 2.40 -3.64 -6.37
C ALA A 102 1.29 -4.55 -5.86
N VAL A 103 0.97 -5.62 -6.60
CA VAL A 103 0.00 -6.64 -6.17
C VAL A 103 0.40 -7.26 -4.83
N LEU A 104 1.68 -7.58 -4.62
CA LEU A 104 2.15 -8.09 -3.33
C LEU A 104 1.98 -7.05 -2.22
N SER A 105 2.35 -5.79 -2.47
CA SER A 105 2.28 -4.70 -1.48
C SER A 105 0.84 -4.42 -1.06
N LEU A 106 -0.05 -4.23 -2.04
CA LEU A 106 -1.50 -4.06 -1.83
C LEU A 106 -2.10 -5.26 -1.11
N GLY A 107 -1.68 -6.47 -1.50
CA GLY A 107 -2.13 -7.71 -0.89
C GLY A 107 -1.70 -7.83 0.57
N VAL A 108 -0.46 -7.49 0.91
CA VAL A 108 0.02 -7.52 2.30
C VAL A 108 -0.78 -6.56 3.17
N LEU A 109 -0.89 -5.28 2.79
CA LEU A 109 -1.63 -4.32 3.62
C LEU A 109 -3.13 -4.66 3.67
N GLY A 110 -3.75 -4.97 2.54
CA GLY A 110 -5.15 -5.36 2.48
C GLY A 110 -5.43 -6.60 3.33
N TYR A 111 -4.52 -7.58 3.32
CA TYR A 111 -4.65 -8.77 4.15
C TYR A 111 -4.55 -8.44 5.64
N LEU A 112 -3.59 -7.60 6.03
CA LEU A 112 -3.44 -7.16 7.42
C LEU A 112 -4.67 -6.38 7.91
N ALA A 113 -5.23 -5.50 7.08
CA ALA A 113 -6.48 -4.78 7.37
C ALA A 113 -7.64 -5.74 7.60
N LEU A 114 -7.84 -6.71 6.70
CA LEU A 114 -8.88 -7.74 6.88
C LEU A 114 -8.70 -8.56 8.15
N ARG A 115 -7.46 -8.85 8.55
CA ARG A 115 -7.15 -9.57 9.81
C ARG A 115 -7.42 -8.73 11.05
N HIS A 116 -7.38 -7.41 10.96
CA HIS A 116 -7.73 -6.49 12.04
C HIS A 116 -9.25 -6.30 12.19
N GLY A 117 -10.02 -6.63 11.15
CA GLY A 117 -11.48 -6.51 11.11
C GLY A 117 -11.98 -5.35 10.22
N ASP A 118 -11.07 -4.69 9.52
CA ASP A 118 -11.35 -3.59 8.61
C ASP A 118 -11.96 -4.05 7.29
N VAL A 119 -12.46 -3.08 6.51
CA VAL A 119 -12.96 -3.29 5.15
C VAL A 119 -12.00 -2.67 4.14
N VAL A 120 -11.84 -3.34 3.00
CA VAL A 120 -10.88 -2.94 1.96
C VAL A 120 -11.62 -2.60 0.68
N GLY A 121 -11.39 -1.40 0.15
CA GLY A 121 -11.82 -0.97 -1.18
C GLY A 121 -10.61 -0.67 -2.08
N MET A 122 -10.85 -0.29 -3.33
CA MET A 122 -9.76 0.06 -4.25
C MET A 122 -10.14 1.15 -5.24
N VAL A 123 -9.18 2.00 -5.59
CA VAL A 123 -9.22 2.85 -6.80
C VAL A 123 -7.98 2.55 -7.61
N CYS A 124 -8.16 2.18 -8.88
CA CYS A 124 -7.04 1.92 -9.77
C CYS A 124 -7.38 2.30 -11.20
N GLY A 125 -6.37 2.47 -12.04
CA GLY A 125 -6.58 2.80 -13.44
C GLY A 125 -5.33 3.25 -14.14
N ASP A 126 -5.53 3.87 -15.28
CA ASP A 126 -4.49 4.46 -16.10
C ASP A 126 -4.93 5.86 -16.55
N SER A 127 -4.16 6.48 -17.44
CA SER A 127 -4.47 7.78 -18.03
C SER A 127 -5.76 7.83 -18.86
N ALA A 128 -6.33 6.70 -19.26
CA ALA A 128 -7.59 6.65 -20.02
C ALA A 128 -8.81 6.44 -19.13
N ALA A 129 -8.70 5.64 -18.06
CA ALA A 129 -9.83 5.34 -17.20
C ALA A 129 -9.44 5.07 -15.74
N THR A 130 -10.29 5.53 -14.82
CA THR A 130 -10.23 5.19 -13.39
C THR A 130 -11.41 4.29 -13.01
N ARG A 131 -11.12 3.23 -12.25
CA ARG A 131 -12.10 2.28 -11.71
C ARG A 131 -12.08 2.34 -10.18
N SER A 132 -13.26 2.29 -9.57
CA SER A 132 -13.43 2.26 -8.12
C SER A 132 -14.23 1.02 -7.71
N PHE A 133 -13.76 0.39 -6.64
CA PHE A 133 -14.38 -0.78 -6.03
C PHE A 133 -14.76 -0.43 -4.58
N PRO A 134 -16.04 -0.64 -4.19
CA PRO A 134 -16.50 -0.31 -2.85
C PRO A 134 -15.85 -1.21 -1.82
N ALA A 135 -15.62 -0.67 -0.62
CA ALA A 135 -14.97 -1.41 0.44
C ALA A 135 -15.83 -2.56 0.97
N LYS A 136 -15.26 -3.77 1.02
CA LYS A 136 -15.91 -4.96 1.58
C LYS A 136 -14.92 -5.76 2.42
N GLY A 137 -15.46 -6.51 3.38
CA GLY A 137 -14.69 -7.51 4.12
C GLY A 137 -14.53 -8.80 3.32
N GLY A 138 -13.54 -9.60 3.70
CA GLY A 138 -13.37 -10.97 3.23
C GLY A 138 -12.27 -11.15 2.19
N GLU A 139 -11.55 -12.26 2.33
CA GLU A 139 -10.40 -12.62 1.51
C GLU A 139 -10.74 -12.78 0.03
N ALA A 140 -11.92 -13.31 -0.30
CA ALA A 140 -12.37 -13.46 -1.69
C ALA A 140 -12.60 -12.10 -2.38
N HIS A 141 -12.95 -11.06 -1.62
CA HIS A 141 -13.03 -9.71 -2.17
C HIS A 141 -11.64 -9.17 -2.47
N LEU A 142 -10.72 -9.25 -1.52
CA LEU A 142 -9.33 -8.82 -1.70
C LEU A 142 -8.67 -9.53 -2.89
N GLU A 143 -8.82 -10.86 -3.00
CA GLU A 143 -8.28 -11.63 -4.14
C GLU A 143 -8.79 -11.09 -5.49
N ARG A 144 -10.06 -10.69 -5.57
CA ARG A 144 -10.63 -10.11 -6.79
C ARG A 144 -10.02 -8.75 -7.12
N LEU A 145 -9.78 -7.92 -6.11
CA LEU A 145 -9.10 -6.63 -6.28
C LEU A 145 -7.68 -6.84 -6.81
N LEU A 146 -6.92 -7.75 -6.20
CA LEU A 146 -5.55 -8.08 -6.61
C LEU A 146 -5.49 -8.63 -8.05
N ARG A 147 -6.42 -9.53 -8.41
CA ARG A 147 -6.52 -10.04 -9.78
C ARG A 147 -6.86 -8.96 -10.79
N HIS A 148 -7.70 -8.00 -10.40
CA HIS A 148 -8.05 -6.89 -11.29
C HIS A 148 -6.82 -6.07 -11.66
N VAL A 149 -5.98 -5.71 -10.67
CA VAL A 149 -4.71 -5.02 -10.91
C VAL A 149 -3.78 -5.86 -11.78
N ASP A 150 -3.59 -7.13 -11.45
CA ASP A 150 -2.69 -8.03 -12.19
C ASP A 150 -3.09 -8.19 -13.66
N SER A 151 -4.39 -8.31 -13.94
CA SER A 151 -4.92 -8.57 -15.29
C SER A 151 -5.09 -7.32 -16.14
N HIS A 152 -5.16 -6.13 -15.54
CA HIS A 152 -5.32 -4.85 -16.27
C HIS A 152 -4.01 -4.07 -16.37
N THR A 153 -2.90 -4.65 -15.90
CA THR A 153 -1.56 -4.05 -16.05
C THR A 153 -0.76 -4.77 -17.13
N GLY A 154 -0.57 -4.08 -18.25
CA GLY A 154 0.12 -4.57 -19.44
C GLY A 154 0.94 -3.47 -20.12
N LEU A 155 1.90 -3.86 -20.96
CA LEU A 155 2.74 -2.92 -21.71
C LEU A 155 1.97 -2.21 -22.85
N ASP A 156 0.87 -2.81 -23.28
CA ASP A 156 -0.09 -2.30 -24.26
C ASP A 156 -1.13 -1.34 -23.66
N ALA A 157 -1.12 -1.14 -22.34
CA ALA A 157 -2.02 -0.24 -21.65
C ALA A 157 -1.68 1.25 -21.88
N PRO A 158 -2.63 2.17 -21.68
CA PRO A 158 -2.37 3.60 -21.59
C PRO A 158 -1.30 3.92 -20.52
N GLY A 159 -0.79 5.16 -20.55
CA GLY A 159 0.21 5.63 -19.58
C GLY A 159 -0.31 5.53 -18.15
N SER A 160 0.57 5.26 -17.19
CA SER A 160 0.23 5.35 -15.75
C SER A 160 -0.03 6.80 -15.37
N SER A 161 -1.01 7.06 -14.50
CA SER A 161 -1.38 8.41 -14.09
C SER A 161 -1.99 8.44 -12.70
N ILE A 162 -1.19 8.12 -11.66
CA ILE A 162 -1.64 8.07 -10.26
C ILE A 162 -2.42 9.32 -9.83
N ARG A 163 -2.07 10.47 -10.42
CA ARG A 163 -2.77 11.74 -10.21
C ARG A 163 -4.25 11.65 -10.58
N ASP A 164 -4.62 11.02 -11.68
CA ASP A 164 -6.01 10.88 -12.11
C ASP A 164 -6.81 10.05 -11.09
N GLN A 165 -6.21 9.00 -10.52
CA GLN A 165 -6.86 8.22 -9.45
C GLN A 165 -6.99 9.03 -8.16
N LEU A 166 -5.98 9.81 -7.78
CA LEU A 166 -6.05 10.71 -6.62
C LEU A 166 -7.10 11.82 -6.82
N ASP A 167 -7.18 12.39 -8.02
CA ASP A 167 -8.18 13.39 -8.38
C ASP A 167 -9.59 12.79 -8.41
N TYR A 168 -9.74 11.53 -8.83
CA TYR A 168 -10.99 10.80 -8.73
C TYR A 168 -11.39 10.64 -7.25
N ILE A 169 -10.46 10.24 -6.38
CA ILE A 169 -10.72 10.08 -4.93
C ILE A 169 -11.18 11.40 -4.33
N ALA A 170 -10.47 12.50 -4.60
CA ALA A 170 -10.79 13.83 -4.05
C ALA A 170 -12.18 14.36 -4.46
N ARG A 171 -12.76 13.82 -5.54
CA ARG A 171 -14.07 14.21 -6.07
C ARG A 171 -15.19 13.26 -5.67
N ASN A 172 -14.92 11.96 -5.59
CA ASN A 172 -15.97 10.94 -5.52
C ASN A 172 -15.99 10.16 -4.19
N ILE A 173 -14.90 10.18 -3.42
CA ILE A 173 -14.80 9.41 -2.19
C ILE A 173 -15.03 10.33 -0.98
N SER A 174 -16.18 10.12 -0.32
CA SER A 174 -16.54 10.82 0.90
C SER A 174 -16.09 10.05 2.14
N GLY A 175 -15.96 10.77 3.26
CA GLY A 175 -15.52 10.19 4.55
C GLY A 175 -14.00 10.07 4.68
N ARG A 176 -13.56 9.75 5.90
CA ARG A 176 -12.14 9.56 6.24
C ARG A 176 -11.77 8.10 6.04
N HIS A 177 -10.71 7.88 5.25
CA HIS A 177 -10.18 6.56 4.88
C HIS A 177 -8.67 6.53 5.11
N LEU A 178 -8.10 5.34 5.24
CA LEU A 178 -6.66 5.13 5.10
C LEU A 178 -6.37 4.80 3.63
N LEU A 179 -5.78 5.75 2.92
CA LEU A 179 -5.31 5.57 1.55
C LEU A 179 -3.95 4.92 1.60
N PHE A 180 -3.83 3.74 1.00
CA PHE A 180 -2.54 3.12 0.73
C PHE A 180 -2.25 3.19 -0.75
N VAL A 181 -1.38 4.13 -1.09
CA VAL A 181 -1.00 4.42 -2.47
C VAL A 181 0.25 3.64 -2.81
N VAL A 182 0.17 2.76 -3.80
CA VAL A 182 1.32 2.09 -4.40
C VAL A 182 1.45 2.62 -5.81
N ALA A 183 2.54 3.34 -6.06
CA ALA A 183 2.75 4.02 -7.32
C ALA A 183 4.16 3.78 -7.85
N ASP A 184 4.30 4.05 -9.14
CA ASP A 184 5.62 4.20 -9.76
C ASP A 184 6.32 5.50 -9.30
N GLU A 185 7.52 5.76 -9.82
CA GLU A 185 8.24 7.00 -9.62
C GLU A 185 7.49 8.21 -10.21
N LEU A 186 6.76 8.90 -9.34
CA LEU A 186 6.04 10.13 -9.66
C LEU A 186 6.99 11.33 -9.74
N ALA A 187 6.88 12.11 -10.82
CA ALA A 187 7.55 13.41 -10.91
C ALA A 187 6.88 14.42 -9.97
N ALA A 188 7.67 15.24 -9.29
CA ALA A 188 7.12 16.28 -8.43
C ALA A 188 6.56 17.43 -9.27
N ASP A 189 5.31 17.81 -9.00
CA ASP A 189 4.68 18.98 -9.58
C ASP A 189 3.74 19.66 -8.57
N ASP A 190 3.60 20.99 -8.68
CA ASP A 190 2.85 21.80 -7.71
C ASP A 190 1.38 21.42 -7.63
N ALA A 191 0.77 21.02 -8.75
CA ALA A 191 -0.64 20.70 -8.81
C ALA A 191 -0.91 19.35 -8.10
N THR A 192 -0.05 18.35 -8.28
CA THR A 192 -0.06 17.12 -7.48
C THR A 192 0.18 17.42 -6.01
N GLY A 193 1.14 18.29 -5.67
CA GLY A 193 1.38 18.72 -4.28
C GLY A 193 0.14 19.34 -3.62
N CYS A 194 -0.58 20.19 -4.34
CA CYS A 194 -1.85 20.77 -3.89
C CYS A 194 -2.94 19.71 -3.70
N LEU A 195 -3.09 18.78 -4.64
CA LEU A 195 -4.04 17.68 -4.55
C LEU A 195 -3.76 16.79 -3.33
N LEU A 196 -2.50 16.43 -3.10
CA LEU A 196 -2.07 15.62 -1.96
C LEU A 196 -2.38 16.30 -0.62
N ARG A 197 -2.13 17.62 -0.50
CA ARG A 197 -2.51 18.39 0.69
C ARG A 197 -4.02 18.38 0.94
N ARG A 198 -4.82 18.55 -0.11
CA ARG A 198 -6.29 18.48 -0.03
C ARG A 198 -6.76 17.09 0.42
N LEU A 199 -6.21 16.02 -0.17
CA LEU A 199 -6.53 14.66 0.21
C LEU A 199 -6.12 14.37 1.66
N ARG A 200 -4.94 14.85 2.09
CA ARG A 200 -4.44 14.64 3.46
C ARG A 200 -5.32 15.29 4.53
N ALA A 201 -6.00 16.40 4.20
CA ALA A 201 -6.94 17.04 5.12
C ALA A 201 -8.16 16.15 5.43
N GLN A 202 -8.56 15.27 4.50
CA GLN A 202 -9.69 14.36 4.66
C GLN A 202 -9.28 12.93 5.04
N HIS A 203 -8.12 12.48 4.56
CA HIS A 203 -7.68 11.09 4.62
C HIS A 203 -6.31 10.94 5.30
N GLU A 204 -6.06 9.76 5.85
CA GLU A 204 -4.70 9.32 6.16
C GLU A 204 -4.08 8.73 4.90
N ILE A 205 -2.81 9.02 4.63
CA ILE A 205 -2.14 8.59 3.40
C ILE A 205 -0.81 7.92 3.75
N LEU A 206 -0.67 6.69 3.28
CA LEU A 206 0.57 5.93 3.23
C LEU A 206 0.99 5.80 1.76
N TRP A 207 2.21 6.24 1.46
CA TRP A 207 2.73 6.21 0.09
C TRP A 207 3.86 5.18 -0.03
N LEU A 208 3.77 4.28 -0.99
CA LEU A 208 4.80 3.31 -1.32
C LEU A 208 5.21 3.45 -2.79
N THR A 209 6.46 3.84 -3.04
CA THR A 209 7.02 3.96 -4.38
C THR A 209 7.70 2.66 -4.79
N VAL A 210 7.34 2.10 -5.94
CA VAL A 210 8.08 0.99 -6.56
C VAL A 210 9.21 1.58 -7.41
N ARG A 211 10.46 1.19 -7.15
CA ARG A 211 11.63 1.76 -7.82
C ARG A 211 11.84 1.18 -9.21
N ASP A 212 12.23 2.05 -10.15
CA ASP A 212 12.56 1.69 -11.52
C ASP A 212 13.83 0.85 -11.62
N ALA A 213 13.88 0.03 -12.67
CA ALA A 213 15.13 -0.54 -13.14
C ALA A 213 16.17 0.55 -13.41
N GLU A 214 17.39 0.34 -12.94
CA GLU A 214 18.48 1.27 -13.21
C GLU A 214 19.04 1.04 -14.61
N LEU A 215 19.02 2.09 -15.43
CA LEU A 215 19.62 2.09 -16.77
C LEU A 215 21.15 1.99 -16.74
N VAL A 216 21.77 2.49 -15.66
CA VAL A 216 23.21 2.41 -15.42
C VAL A 216 23.44 1.86 -14.02
N PRO A 217 23.50 0.52 -13.87
CA PRO A 217 23.75 -0.08 -12.58
C PRO A 217 25.19 0.22 -12.12
N PRO A 218 25.44 0.31 -10.80
CA PRO A 218 26.81 0.45 -10.30
C PRO A 218 27.66 -0.77 -10.72
N PRO A 219 28.98 -0.62 -10.89
CA PRO A 219 29.87 -1.70 -11.40
C PRO A 219 29.84 -3.00 -10.59
N LEU A 220 29.34 -2.94 -9.34
CA LEU A 220 29.25 -4.05 -8.39
C LEU A 220 27.84 -4.69 -8.31
N ALA A 221 26.84 -4.15 -9.02
CA ALA A 221 25.54 -4.80 -9.11
C ALA A 221 25.66 -6.05 -9.98
N ASP A 222 25.20 -7.18 -9.46
CA ASP A 222 25.26 -8.47 -10.15
C ASP A 222 24.75 -8.34 -11.60
N ALA A 223 25.68 -8.45 -12.56
CA ALA A 223 25.42 -8.42 -14.00
C ALA A 223 24.44 -9.50 -14.49
N ARG A 224 23.97 -10.38 -13.58
CA ARG A 224 22.98 -11.45 -13.82
C ARG A 224 21.53 -10.98 -13.70
N LEU A 225 21.26 -9.85 -13.02
CA LEU A 225 19.90 -9.29 -12.90
C LEU A 225 19.50 -8.48 -14.13
N HIS A 226 20.47 -8.00 -14.90
CA HIS A 226 20.23 -7.33 -16.16
C HIS A 226 20.11 -8.39 -17.26
N ARG A 227 18.87 -8.70 -17.64
CA ARG A 227 18.61 -9.52 -18.83
C ARG A 227 19.41 -8.92 -19.99
N SER A 228 20.19 -9.76 -20.65
CA SER A 228 21.02 -9.43 -21.83
C SER A 228 20.18 -9.09 -23.08
N GLY A 229 19.01 -8.48 -22.91
CA GLY A 229 18.15 -7.98 -24.00
C GLY A 229 18.35 -6.49 -24.24
N ASP A 230 17.69 -5.97 -25.27
CA ASP A 230 17.58 -4.53 -25.51
C ASP A 230 16.60 -3.91 -24.50
N SER A 231 16.94 -2.75 -23.95
CA SER A 231 16.06 -1.97 -23.07
C SER A 231 15.21 -1.02 -23.91
N TYR A 232 13.95 -0.85 -23.54
CA TYR A 232 13.02 0.01 -24.26
C TYR A 232 12.40 1.04 -23.32
N SER A 233 12.23 2.25 -23.81
CA SER A 233 11.51 3.31 -23.12
C SER A 233 10.03 2.95 -23.07
N VAL A 234 9.44 3.04 -21.88
CA VAL A 234 8.00 2.84 -21.72
C VAL A 234 7.20 3.99 -22.36
N ALA A 235 7.81 5.17 -22.54
CA ALA A 235 7.10 6.33 -23.07
C ALA A 235 6.71 6.17 -24.54
N ASP A 236 7.64 5.65 -25.36
CA ASP A 236 7.58 5.66 -26.82
C ASP A 236 8.09 4.36 -27.46
N SER A 237 8.39 3.34 -26.66
CA SER A 237 9.00 2.07 -27.12
C SER A 237 10.32 2.27 -27.87
N SER A 238 10.99 3.41 -27.70
CA SER A 238 12.31 3.65 -28.29
C SER A 238 13.34 2.75 -27.63
N LEU A 239 14.29 2.26 -28.42
CA LEU A 239 15.41 1.50 -27.90
C LEU A 239 16.27 2.43 -27.04
N LEU A 240 16.33 2.16 -25.75
CA LEU A 240 17.26 2.82 -24.86
C LEU A 240 18.63 2.23 -25.18
N ALA A 241 19.44 3.02 -25.88
CA ALA A 241 20.80 2.62 -26.24
C ALA A 241 21.49 2.08 -24.98
N ARG A 242 22.20 0.95 -25.09
CA ARG A 242 23.04 0.40 -24.00
C ARG A 242 24.17 1.35 -23.55
N GLN A 243 24.35 2.47 -24.27
CA GLN A 243 25.49 3.38 -24.16
C GLN A 243 25.50 4.42 -23.01
N PRO A 244 24.45 4.71 -22.21
CA PRO A 244 24.63 5.59 -21.05
C PRO A 244 25.57 4.95 -20.01
N ALA A 245 25.72 3.61 -20.04
CA ALA A 245 26.68 2.88 -19.21
C ALA A 245 28.14 2.94 -19.72
N THR A 246 28.38 3.31 -20.98
CA THR A 246 29.75 3.40 -21.54
C THR A 246 30.38 4.78 -21.39
N SER A 247 29.58 5.83 -21.19
CA SER A 247 30.07 7.19 -20.92
C SER A 247 29.90 7.54 -19.44
N SER A 248 31.00 7.76 -18.73
CA SER A 248 30.99 8.18 -17.33
C SER A 248 30.23 9.50 -17.11
N VAL A 249 30.23 10.38 -18.12
CA VAL A 249 29.50 11.65 -18.08
C VAL A 249 27.98 11.42 -18.12
N VAL A 250 27.51 10.53 -18.99
CA VAL A 250 26.07 10.23 -19.11
C VAL A 250 25.60 9.45 -17.88
N ALA A 251 26.39 8.50 -17.39
CA ALA A 251 26.13 7.80 -16.14
C ALA A 251 26.00 8.75 -14.95
N ALA A 252 26.93 9.69 -14.81
CA ALA A 252 26.89 10.69 -13.75
C ALA A 252 25.68 11.63 -13.87
N ALA A 253 25.36 12.09 -15.08
CA ALA A 253 24.19 12.93 -15.33
C ALA A 253 22.87 12.20 -15.02
N TYR A 254 22.75 10.93 -15.40
CA TYR A 254 21.59 10.10 -15.08
C TYR A 254 21.42 9.88 -13.56
N ALA A 255 22.52 9.60 -12.87
CA ALA A 255 22.52 9.43 -11.41
C ALA A 255 22.11 10.73 -10.70
N ALA A 256 22.64 11.88 -11.14
CA ALA A 256 22.26 13.19 -10.61
C ALA A 256 20.78 13.49 -10.85
N ALA A 257 20.29 13.31 -12.08
CA ALA A 257 18.87 13.54 -12.42
C ALA A 257 17.92 12.61 -11.64
N THR A 258 18.31 11.37 -11.39
CA THR A 258 17.52 10.44 -10.56
C THR A 258 17.49 10.87 -9.10
N LYS A 259 18.63 11.29 -8.56
CA LYS A 259 18.72 11.84 -7.20
C LYS A 259 17.87 13.11 -7.03
N ASP A 260 17.90 14.00 -8.01
CA ASP A 260 17.14 15.24 -7.98
C ASP A 260 15.62 14.98 -8.05
N ARG A 261 15.18 14.07 -8.93
CA ARG A 261 13.77 13.62 -9.00
C ARG A 261 13.31 13.00 -7.68
N ASP A 262 14.14 12.14 -7.09
CA ASP A 262 13.84 11.51 -5.81
C ASP A 262 13.74 12.54 -4.68
N ALA A 263 14.68 13.49 -4.61
CA ALA A 263 14.66 14.55 -3.61
C ALA A 263 13.42 15.44 -3.75
N ALA A 264 13.05 15.81 -4.98
CA ALA A 264 11.86 16.60 -5.26
C ALA A 264 10.57 15.86 -4.87
N ARG A 265 10.44 14.57 -5.22
CA ARG A 265 9.29 13.73 -4.82
C ARG A 265 9.18 13.65 -3.29
N LYS A 266 10.29 13.37 -2.60
CA LYS A 266 10.33 13.30 -1.14
C LYS A 266 9.92 14.61 -0.50
N ALA A 267 10.47 15.74 -0.97
CA ALA A 267 10.11 17.06 -0.48
C ALA A 267 8.61 17.36 -0.69
N MET A 268 8.05 17.00 -1.86
CA MET A 268 6.63 17.17 -2.14
C MET A 268 5.76 16.38 -1.16
N LEU A 269 6.03 15.08 -0.96
CA LEU A 269 5.28 14.22 -0.04
C LEU A 269 5.41 14.67 1.42
N GLN A 270 6.62 15.07 1.84
CA GLN A 270 6.88 15.60 3.18
C GLN A 270 6.14 16.92 3.42
N SER A 271 6.16 17.84 2.46
CA SER A 271 5.41 19.11 2.54
C SER A 271 3.89 18.90 2.63
N ALA A 272 3.39 17.76 2.13
CA ALA A 272 2.01 17.35 2.25
C ALA A 272 1.70 16.56 3.53
N GLY A 273 2.69 16.31 4.40
CA GLY A 273 2.50 15.55 5.64
C GLY A 273 2.17 14.06 5.40
N ILE A 274 2.70 13.50 4.30
CA ILE A 274 2.47 12.12 3.89
C ILE A 274 3.66 11.25 4.29
N THR A 275 3.39 10.12 4.92
CA THR A 275 4.43 9.13 5.22
C THR A 275 4.72 8.32 3.96
N GLU A 276 5.98 8.32 3.52
CA GLU A 276 6.41 7.59 2.32
C GLU A 276 7.43 6.47 2.62
N GLY A 277 7.49 5.52 1.71
CA GLY A 277 8.45 4.42 1.67
C GLY A 277 8.71 3.99 0.24
N GLU A 278 9.76 3.20 0.04
CA GLU A 278 10.20 2.76 -1.28
C GLU A 278 10.60 1.28 -1.25
N VAL A 279 10.32 0.56 -2.34
CA VAL A 279 10.62 -0.87 -2.52
C VAL A 279 11.24 -1.11 -3.89
N ALA A 280 12.30 -1.93 -3.91
CA ALA A 280 13.02 -2.29 -5.14
C ALA A 280 12.57 -3.63 -5.74
N GLY A 281 12.03 -4.53 -4.91
CA GLY A 281 11.64 -5.88 -5.30
C GLY A 281 10.66 -6.53 -4.32
N SER A 282 10.14 -7.70 -4.68
CA SER A 282 9.19 -8.44 -3.84
C SER A 282 9.79 -8.97 -2.53
N GLY A 283 11.13 -9.06 -2.47
CA GLY A 283 11.88 -9.41 -1.25
C GLY A 283 11.79 -8.37 -0.14
N ASP A 284 11.65 -7.09 -0.52
CA ASP A 284 11.73 -5.96 0.41
C ASP A 284 10.36 -5.46 0.84
N VAL A 285 9.28 -5.87 0.15
CA VAL A 285 7.91 -5.36 0.36
C VAL A 285 7.48 -5.42 1.82
N ILE A 286 7.67 -6.57 2.48
CA ILE A 286 7.21 -6.75 3.85
C ILE A 286 7.99 -5.83 4.79
N ALA A 287 9.32 -5.86 4.72
CA ALA A 287 10.18 -5.02 5.57
C ALA A 287 9.89 -3.51 5.34
N GLY A 288 9.78 -3.10 4.08
CA GLY A 288 9.48 -1.73 3.68
C GLY A 288 8.11 -1.27 4.18
N LEU A 289 7.08 -2.12 4.09
CA LEU A 289 5.74 -1.80 4.59
C LEU A 289 5.69 -1.68 6.12
N PHE A 290 6.38 -2.56 6.85
CA PHE A 290 6.45 -2.44 8.32
C PHE A 290 7.17 -1.15 8.74
N ALA A 291 8.30 -0.83 8.10
CA ALA A 291 8.99 0.43 8.35
C ALA A 291 8.11 1.66 8.03
N LEU A 292 7.32 1.58 6.96
CA LEU A 292 6.35 2.62 6.58
C LEU A 292 5.27 2.81 7.66
N LEU A 293 4.65 1.72 8.12
CA LEU A 293 3.63 1.74 9.17
C LEU A 293 4.19 2.26 10.50
N GLU A 294 5.40 1.86 10.87
CA GLU A 294 6.06 2.36 12.09
C GLU A 294 6.33 3.86 12.02
N ARG A 295 6.81 4.37 10.89
CA ARG A 295 7.00 5.82 10.68
C ARG A 295 5.67 6.56 10.79
N HIS A 296 4.61 6.03 10.20
CA HIS A 296 3.29 6.65 10.24
C HIS A 296 2.76 6.76 11.67
N ARG A 297 2.89 5.68 12.46
CA ARG A 297 2.47 5.66 13.88
C ARG A 297 3.23 6.67 14.75
N ARG A 298 4.47 7.02 14.41
CA ARG A 298 5.25 8.03 15.14
C ARG A 298 4.92 9.47 14.73
N ALA A 299 4.31 9.65 13.56
CA ALA A 299 4.00 10.95 12.98
C ALA A 299 2.56 11.42 13.27
N GLY A 300 1.67 10.52 13.69
CA GLY A 300 0.30 10.82 14.13
C GLY A 300 0.17 10.86 15.63
#